data_AF-A0A0B6YN73-F1
#
_entry.id   AF-A0A0B6YN73-F1
#
_cell.length_a   1.000
_cell.length_b   1.000
_cell.length_c   1.000
_cell.angle_alpha   90.00
_cell.angle_beta   90.00
_cell.angle_gamma   90.00
#
_symmetry.space_group_name_H-M   'P 1'
#
loop_
_entity.id
_entity.type
_entity.pdbx_description
1 polymer ?
#
loop_
_entity_poly.entity_id
_entity_poly.type
_entity_poly.pdbx_seq_one_letter_code
_entity_poly.pdbx_strand_id
1 'polypeptide(L)'
;PPFSSLLWNFMRRCYPGGISCVVPKGDWLLRLGLGDSVSIVGTDQSICIRVPDSSVLAYLVSVSGPVALSSANPSGGEDSTHHDMVIASLGELV
;
A
#
# COMPACT_ATOMS: atom_id res chain seq x y z
N PRO A 1 1.00 8.91 -13.23
CA PRO A 1 2.37 8.35 -13.14
C PRO A 1 2.90 8.07 -14.55
N PRO A 2 4.21 8.22 -14.82
CA PRO A 2 4.81 7.98 -16.14
C PRO A 2 4.99 6.48 -16.41
N PHE A 3 3.93 5.69 -16.22
CA PHE A 3 3.96 4.26 -16.48
C PHE A 3 3.87 4.00 -17.98
N SER A 4 4.60 2.99 -18.46
CA SER A 4 4.49 2.54 -19.83
C SER A 4 3.08 2.03 -20.12
N SER A 5 2.66 2.10 -21.39
CA SER A 5 1.36 1.55 -21.81
C SER A 5 1.21 0.07 -21.45
N LEU A 6 2.31 -0.69 -21.48
CA LEU A 6 2.34 -2.08 -21.05
C LEU A 6 2.00 -2.23 -19.57
N LEU A 7 2.62 -1.44 -18.69
CA LEU A 7 2.34 -1.48 -17.25
C LEU A 7 0.91 -1.03 -16.96
N TRP A 8 0.41 0.01 -17.62
CA TRP A 8 -1.00 0.41 -17.51
C TRP A 8 -1.98 -0.69 -17.93
N ASN A 9 -1.67 -1.41 -19.02
CA ASN A 9 -2.49 -2.54 -19.48
C ASN A 9 -2.47 -3.70 -18.49
N PHE A 10 -1.31 -4.00 -17.92
CA PHE A 10 -1.15 -5.02 -16.89
C PHE A 10 -1.96 -4.69 -15.64
N MET A 11 -1.75 -3.51 -15.05
CA MET A 11 -2.45 -3.09 -13.84
C MET A 11 -3.97 -3.08 -14.02
N ARG A 12 -4.49 -2.63 -15.17
CA ARG A 12 -5.95 -2.66 -15.47
C ARG A 12 -6.56 -4.05 -15.48
N ARG A 13 -5.75 -5.10 -15.72
CA ARG A 13 -6.22 -6.49 -15.74
C ARG A 13 -6.05 -7.19 -14.39
N CYS A 14 -5.06 -6.75 -13.61
CA CYS A 14 -4.70 -7.38 -12.34
C CYS A 14 -5.30 -6.68 -11.12
N TYR A 15 -5.82 -5.47 -11.28
CA TYR A 15 -6.41 -4.68 -10.20
C TYR A 15 -7.93 -4.50 -10.31
N PRO A 16 -8.65 -4.57 -9.18
CA PRO A 16 -8.18 -4.90 -7.82
C PRO A 16 -7.68 -6.36 -7.72
N GLY A 17 -6.68 -6.63 -6.87
CA GLY A 17 -6.13 -7.98 -6.80
C GLY A 17 -4.93 -8.18 -5.86
N GLY A 18 -4.24 -9.30 -6.07
CA GLY A 18 -3.14 -9.85 -5.27
C GLY A 18 -1.75 -9.22 -5.49
N ILE A 19 -1.57 -8.51 -6.59
CA ILE A 19 -0.23 -8.18 -7.12
C ILE A 19 0.25 -6.84 -6.60
N SER A 20 1.53 -6.70 -6.28
CA SER A 20 2.11 -5.39 -6.00
C SER A 20 3.10 -4.99 -7.09
N CYS A 21 3.13 -3.72 -7.45
CA CYS A 21 4.06 -3.17 -8.44
C CYS A 21 5.06 -2.25 -7.75
N VAL A 22 6.36 -2.53 -7.91
CA VAL A 22 7.43 -1.61 -7.52
C VAL A 22 7.67 -0.65 -8.68
N VAL A 23 7.49 0.64 -8.43
CA VAL A 23 7.57 1.68 -9.46
C VAL A 23 8.50 2.82 -9.02
N PRO A 24 9.17 3.51 -9.96
CA PRO A 24 9.99 4.66 -9.62
C PRO A 24 9.16 5.79 -9.00
N LYS A 25 9.72 6.42 -7.96
CA LYS A 25 9.18 7.66 -7.41
C LYS A 25 9.29 8.78 -8.44
N GLY A 26 8.41 9.78 -8.30
CA GLY A 26 8.45 10.99 -9.12
C GLY A 26 7.32 11.94 -8.73
N ASP A 27 7.24 13.07 -9.41
CA ASP A 27 6.31 14.17 -9.09
C ASP A 27 4.83 13.76 -9.08
N TRP A 28 4.49 12.62 -9.69
CA TRP A 28 3.16 12.05 -9.63
C TRP A 28 2.72 11.68 -8.20
N LEU A 29 3.65 11.43 -7.28
CA LEU A 29 3.37 11.19 -5.86
C LEU A 29 2.85 12.45 -5.15
N LEU A 30 3.29 13.64 -5.57
CA LEU A 30 2.79 14.91 -5.03
C LEU A 30 1.30 15.08 -5.33
N ARG A 31 0.86 14.62 -6.51
CA ARG A 31 -0.55 14.66 -6.93
C ARG A 31 -1.45 13.71 -6.14
N LEU A 32 -0.85 12.75 -5.43
CA LEU A 32 -1.55 11.80 -4.58
C LEU A 32 -1.65 12.26 -3.12
N GLY A 33 -1.12 13.45 -2.80
CA GLY A 33 -1.25 14.04 -1.46
C GLY A 33 -0.30 13.45 -0.41
N LEU A 34 0.75 12.72 -0.82
CA LEU A 34 1.70 12.12 0.13
C LEU A 34 2.59 13.14 0.85
N GLY A 35 2.78 14.35 0.31
CA GLY A 35 3.57 15.40 0.94
C GLY A 35 4.93 14.91 1.46
N ASP A 36 5.23 15.21 2.72
CA ASP A 36 6.49 14.85 3.38
C ASP A 36 6.63 13.33 3.58
N SER A 37 5.53 12.57 3.56
CA SER A 37 5.52 11.12 3.71
C SER A 37 6.18 10.39 2.54
N VAL A 38 6.42 11.06 1.40
CA VAL A 38 7.17 10.47 0.27
C VAL A 38 8.56 9.98 0.71
N SER A 39 9.18 10.64 1.70
CA SER A 39 10.50 10.26 2.20
C SER A 39 10.51 8.98 3.04
N ILE A 40 9.41 8.65 3.73
CA ILE A 40 9.33 7.53 4.68
C ILE A 40 8.67 6.26 4.09
N VAL A 41 8.13 6.34 2.86
CA VAL A 41 7.47 5.21 2.20
C VAL A 41 8.33 4.66 1.07
N GLY A 42 8.65 3.36 1.12
CA GLY A 42 9.48 2.69 0.10
C GLY A 42 10.97 2.99 0.26
N THR A 43 11.70 2.99 -0.86
CA THR A 43 13.12 3.37 -0.92
C THR A 43 13.28 4.80 -1.43
N ASP A 44 14.48 5.37 -1.42
CA ASP A 44 14.71 6.72 -1.97
C ASP A 44 14.28 6.85 -3.45
N GLN A 45 14.30 5.76 -4.21
CA GLN A 45 14.07 5.77 -5.66
C GLN A 45 12.76 5.12 -6.09
N SER A 46 12.18 4.25 -5.27
CA SER A 46 11.02 3.44 -5.66
C SER A 46 10.00 3.26 -4.54
N ILE A 47 8.75 3.00 -4.94
CA ILE A 47 7.62 2.74 -4.05
C ILE A 47 6.87 1.50 -4.53
N CYS A 48 6.38 0.71 -3.59
CA CYS A 48 5.51 -0.43 -3.86
C CYS A 48 4.05 0.03 -3.80
N ILE A 49 3.28 -0.17 -4.87
CA ILE A 49 1.86 0.19 -4.95
C ILE A 49 1.00 -1.04 -5.24
N ARG A 50 -0.24 -1.02 -4.75
CA ARG A 50 -1.25 -2.05 -5.00
C ARG A 50 -2.64 -1.47 -4.86
N VAL A 51 -3.59 -2.01 -5.64
CA VAL A 51 -5.03 -1.81 -5.41
C VAL A 51 -5.57 -3.12 -4.81
N PRO A 52 -5.79 -3.18 -3.50
CA PRO A 52 -6.20 -4.41 -2.83
C PRO A 52 -7.64 -4.78 -3.18
N ASP A 53 -7.89 -6.08 -3.37
CA ASP A 53 -9.24 -6.63 -3.48
C ASP A 53 -9.84 -6.86 -2.08
N SER A 54 -10.18 -5.75 -1.42
CA SER A 54 -10.79 -5.74 -0.09
C SER A 54 -11.74 -4.56 0.02
N SER A 55 -13.00 -4.82 0.37
CA SER A 55 -14.02 -3.78 0.51
C SER A 55 -13.67 -2.77 1.60
N VAL A 56 -13.08 -3.23 2.71
CA VAL A 56 -12.64 -2.38 3.82
C VAL A 56 -11.53 -1.43 3.38
N LEU A 57 -10.50 -1.94 2.70
CA LEU A 57 -9.40 -1.11 2.20
C LEU A 57 -9.86 -0.18 1.06
N ALA A 58 -10.75 -0.63 0.19
CA ALA A 58 -11.33 0.20 -0.87
C ALA A 58 -12.11 1.38 -0.27
N TYR A 59 -12.93 1.14 0.76
CA TYR A 59 -13.63 2.20 1.46
C TYR A 59 -12.66 3.16 2.16
N LEU A 60 -11.66 2.65 2.89
CA LEU A 60 -10.67 3.47 3.56
C LEU A 60 -9.96 4.40 2.57
N VAL A 61 -9.48 3.85 1.44
CA VAL A 61 -8.82 4.65 0.39
C VAL A 61 -9.76 5.69 -0.22
N SER A 62 -11.05 5.40 -0.32
CA SER A 62 -12.03 6.38 -0.85
C SER A 62 -12.22 7.61 0.04
N VAL A 63 -11.99 7.48 1.35
CA VAL A 63 -12.16 8.58 2.31
C VAL A 63 -10.83 9.25 2.69
N SER A 64 -9.72 8.50 2.72
CA SER A 64 -8.40 9.02 3.12
C SER A 64 -7.45 9.31 1.96
N GLY A 65 -7.74 8.81 0.76
CA GLY A 65 -6.72 8.67 -0.28
C GLY A 65 -5.79 7.48 -0.02
N PRO A 66 -4.65 7.39 -0.73
CA PRO A 66 -3.72 6.26 -0.59
C PRO A 66 -3.23 6.07 0.85
N VAL A 67 -3.13 4.81 1.28
CA VAL A 67 -2.67 4.46 2.63
C VAL A 67 -1.39 3.65 2.53
N ALA A 68 -0.35 4.06 3.26
CA ALA A 68 0.86 3.27 3.43
C ALA A 68 0.60 2.20 4.51
N LEU A 69 0.87 0.94 4.19
CA LEU A 69 0.59 -0.20 5.06
C LEU A 69 1.78 -1.16 5.11
N SER A 70 1.94 -1.82 6.25
CA SER A 70 2.79 -2.98 6.47
C SER A 70 1.95 -4.11 7.07
N SER A 71 2.51 -5.31 7.16
CA SER A 71 1.87 -6.42 7.88
C SER A 71 1.66 -6.05 9.36
N ALA A 72 0.50 -6.43 9.90
CA ALA A 72 0.08 -6.10 11.26
C ALA A 72 0.60 -7.15 12.26
N ASN A 73 1.92 -7.25 12.36
CA ASN A 73 2.62 -8.16 13.26
C ASN A 73 3.93 -7.54 13.76
N PRO A 74 4.39 -7.91 14.98
CA PRO A 74 5.72 -7.53 15.45
C PRO A 74 6.83 -8.05 14.54
N SER A 75 7.95 -7.33 14.49
CA SER A 75 9.13 -7.74 13.71
C SER A 75 9.60 -9.14 14.11
N GLY A 76 9.72 -10.04 13.12
CA GLY A 76 10.10 -11.44 13.33
C GLY A 76 8.98 -12.36 13.81
N GLY A 77 7.77 -11.83 14.03
CA GLY A 77 6.56 -12.61 14.33
C GLY A 77 5.89 -13.17 13.07
N GLU A 78 4.97 -14.11 13.27
CA GLU A 78 4.14 -14.65 12.20
C GLU A 78 3.12 -13.62 11.69
N ASP A 79 2.67 -13.80 10.44
CA ASP A 79 1.66 -12.93 9.85
C ASP A 79 0.32 -13.07 10.58
N SER A 80 -0.25 -11.93 10.98
CA SER A 80 -1.60 -11.89 11.53
C SER A 80 -2.62 -12.10 10.42
N THR A 81 -3.33 -13.23 10.48
CA THR A 81 -4.37 -13.58 9.50
C THR A 81 -5.79 -13.33 10.02
N HIS A 82 -5.94 -13.11 11.33
CA HIS A 82 -7.20 -12.86 12.01
C HIS A 82 -7.09 -11.65 12.95
N HIS A 83 -8.22 -10.98 13.22
CA HIS A 83 -8.24 -9.73 13.98
C HIS A 83 -7.82 -9.90 15.45
N ASP A 84 -8.13 -11.04 16.05
CA ASP A 84 -7.73 -11.41 17.41
C ASP A 84 -6.21 -11.57 17.56
N MET A 85 -5.53 -12.08 16.53
CA MET A 85 -4.06 -12.12 16.49
C MET A 85 -3.45 -10.71 16.52
N VAL A 86 -4.04 -9.76 15.78
CA VAL A 86 -3.60 -8.35 15.79
C VAL A 86 -3.82 -7.74 17.16
N ILE A 87 -4.99 -7.93 17.78
CA ILE A 87 -5.29 -7.42 19.11
C ILE A 87 -4.33 -8.00 20.15
N ALA A 88 -4.06 -9.30 20.10
CA ALA A 88 -3.18 -9.97 21.05
C ALA A 88 -1.71 -9.54 20.91
N SER A 89 -1.26 -9.23 19.69
CA SER A 89 0.16 -8.91 19.41
C SER A 89 0.48 -7.42 19.44
N LEU A 90 -0.46 -6.57 19.03
CA LEU A 90 -0.26 -5.13 18.82
C LEU A 90 -1.26 -4.26 19.59
N GLY A 91 -2.21 -4.83 20.34
CA GLY A 91 -3.41 -4.12 20.83
C GLY A 91 -3.20 -2.82 21.61
N GLU A 92 -2.12 -2.67 22.37
CA GLU A 92 -1.82 -1.39 23.05
C GLU A 92 -0.79 -0.50 22.30
N LEU A 93 -0.27 -0.98 21.17
CA LEU A 93 0.82 -0.34 20.41
C LEU A 93 0.37 0.42 19.16
N VAL A 94 -0.89 0.29 18.74
CA VAL A 94 -1.48 0.89 17.52
C VAL A 94 -2.85 1.51 17.77
#